data_AF-A0A3D1TQ20-F1
#
_entry.id   AF-A0A3D1TQ20-F1
#
_cell.length_a   1.000
_cell.length_b   1.000
_cell.length_c   1.000
_cell.angle_alpha   90.00
_cell.angle_beta   90.00
_cell.angle_gamma   90.00
#
_symmetry.space_group_name_H-M   'P 1'
#
loop_
_entity.id
_entity.type
_entity.pdbx_description
1 polymer ?
#
loop_
_entity_poly.entity_id
_entity_poly.type
_entity_poly.pdbx_seq_one_letter_code
_entity_poly.pdbx_strand_id
1 'polypeptide(L)'
;MKKGVSFEALSSLDAPVSFWKGIPFGLQHVMAMFVANLAPIFLVATAAKMDAAQSAAIIQAGLLVAGLGTCLQLYGVWLIGSRLPMVTGISFTYVAAAMSIAQHQGYGAVAGAVVLGGLLEVVLGLTAKYWRRFVPPIVSAIVVTSIGFSLLSVGATSFGGGSGAKDFGSWQNLTLGLISLVACLAFQLLMKGTAKQLSVLFGLVVGYVVAIFMGKVDFSGFTNLQVVSVPHFMPFKLEFDPGAIISFALLYVVSSVEVLGDTAALTKVGLDRQPTDKETAGAIAGDGLISSVSGLFGCLPLTSFAQNIGLVAMTKVVNRKVILSGGLILVLASFVPAVAEVFNSLPQAVLGGCTIMMFG
;
A
#
# COMPACT_ATOMS: atom_id res chain seq x y z
N MET A 1 32.63 -20.30 6.76
CA MET A 1 31.47 -20.42 5.85
C MET A 1 30.17 -20.17 6.61
N LYS A 2 29.59 -18.96 6.56
CA LYS A 2 28.23 -18.74 7.08
C LYS A 2 27.25 -19.41 6.10
N LYS A 3 26.65 -20.55 6.48
CA LYS A 3 25.60 -21.23 5.69
C LYS A 3 24.47 -20.23 5.41
N GLY A 4 24.38 -19.74 4.17
CA GLY A 4 23.25 -18.95 3.66
C GLY A 4 21.94 -19.75 3.74
N VAL A 5 20.80 -19.07 3.62
CA VAL A 5 19.50 -19.76 3.49
C VAL A 5 19.47 -20.45 2.13
N SER A 6 19.09 -21.73 2.08
CA SER A 6 18.97 -22.44 0.80
C SER A 6 17.81 -21.84 -0.01
N PHE A 7 18.00 -21.72 -1.32
CA PHE A 7 16.96 -21.26 -2.23
C PHE A 7 15.68 -22.10 -2.11
N GLU A 8 15.85 -23.41 -1.98
CA GLU A 8 14.76 -24.37 -1.77
C GLU A 8 13.92 -24.07 -0.50
N ALA A 9 14.56 -23.56 0.56
CA ALA A 9 13.85 -23.16 1.76
C ALA A 9 13.11 -21.81 1.59
N LEU A 10 13.61 -20.93 0.73
CA LEU A 10 12.94 -19.67 0.39
C LEU A 10 11.77 -19.88 -0.57
N SER A 11 11.87 -20.87 -1.46
CA SER A 11 10.86 -21.22 -2.48
C SER A 11 9.77 -22.16 -1.97
N SER A 12 9.86 -22.60 -0.72
CA SER A 12 8.82 -23.39 -0.06
C SER A 12 8.09 -22.55 0.97
N LEU A 13 6.75 -22.66 1.00
CA LEU A 13 5.89 -21.90 1.90
C LEU A 13 6.27 -22.07 3.38
N ASP A 14 6.58 -23.31 3.77
CA ASP A 14 6.68 -23.74 5.18
C ASP A 14 8.02 -24.33 5.57
N ALA A 15 9.01 -24.28 4.67
CA ALA A 15 10.33 -24.76 5.00
C ALA A 15 10.91 -24.03 6.23
N PRO A 16 11.64 -24.74 7.10
CA PRO A 16 12.22 -24.14 8.29
C PRO A 16 13.34 -23.17 7.91
N VAL A 17 13.03 -21.88 7.90
CA VAL A 17 14.01 -20.79 7.77
C VAL A 17 14.21 -20.13 9.14
N SER A 18 15.47 -19.87 9.49
CA SER A 18 15.79 -19.07 10.67
C SER A 18 15.29 -17.65 10.47
N PHE A 19 14.47 -17.15 11.40
CA PHE A 19 13.87 -15.81 11.34
C PHE A 19 14.92 -14.73 11.06
N TRP A 20 16.04 -14.75 11.78
CA TRP A 20 17.15 -13.79 11.61
C TRP A 20 17.76 -13.78 10.21
N LYS A 21 17.81 -14.94 9.55
CA LYS A 21 18.33 -15.04 8.18
C LYS A 21 17.30 -14.65 7.12
N GLY A 22 16.01 -14.63 7.48
CA GLY A 22 14.92 -14.20 6.63
C GLY A 22 14.75 -12.68 6.56
N ILE A 23 15.23 -11.93 7.57
CA ILE A 23 15.08 -10.47 7.68
C ILE A 23 15.48 -9.73 6.40
N PRO A 24 16.64 -9.98 5.74
CA PRO A 24 17.01 -9.22 4.55
C PRO A 24 16.01 -9.38 3.40
N PHE A 25 15.43 -10.58 3.25
CA PHE A 25 14.43 -10.86 2.23
C PHE A 25 13.08 -10.25 2.60
N GLY A 26 12.66 -10.34 3.87
CA GLY A 26 11.44 -9.66 4.33
C GLY A 26 11.53 -8.14 4.19
N LEU A 27 12.69 -7.57 4.51
CA LEU A 27 12.98 -6.15 4.29
C LEU A 27 12.89 -5.79 2.81
N GLN A 28 13.35 -6.65 1.91
CA GLN A 28 13.22 -6.43 0.47
C GLN A 28 11.75 -6.37 0.02
N HIS A 29 10.89 -7.26 0.53
CA HIS A 29 9.45 -7.22 0.28
C HIS A 29 8.81 -5.92 0.79
N VAL A 30 9.19 -5.48 2.00
CA VAL A 30 8.71 -4.22 2.59
C VAL A 30 9.19 -3.01 1.82
N MET A 31 10.49 -2.92 1.51
CA MET A 31 11.06 -1.76 0.83
C MET A 31 10.48 -1.54 -0.56
N ALA A 32 10.11 -2.62 -1.26
CA ALA A 32 9.45 -2.56 -2.56
C ALA A 32 8.06 -1.91 -2.49
N MET A 33 7.31 -2.13 -1.40
CA MET A 33 5.96 -1.58 -1.23
C MET A 33 5.92 -0.29 -0.40
N PHE A 34 6.99 0.06 0.29
CA PHE A 34 6.97 1.07 1.36
C PHE A 34 6.45 2.44 0.90
N VAL A 35 7.04 2.97 -0.19
CA VAL A 35 6.61 4.26 -0.76
C VAL A 35 5.18 4.17 -1.30
N ALA A 36 4.88 3.09 -1.98
CA ALA A 36 3.57 2.83 -2.56
C ALA A 36 2.47 2.72 -1.49
N ASN A 37 2.80 2.22 -0.30
CA ASN A 37 1.86 2.13 0.80
C ASN A 37 1.55 3.50 1.43
N LEU A 38 2.54 4.39 1.48
CA LEU A 38 2.45 5.67 2.18
C LEU A 38 1.95 6.82 1.31
N ALA A 39 2.28 6.80 0.01
CA ALA A 39 1.80 7.79 -0.96
C ALA A 39 0.25 7.99 -0.95
N PRO A 40 -0.61 6.96 -1.00
CA PRO A 40 -2.05 7.15 -1.04
C PRO A 40 -2.59 7.78 0.26
N ILE A 41 -2.01 7.42 1.42
CA ILE A 41 -2.35 8.03 2.70
C ILE A 41 -2.05 9.52 2.66
N PHE A 42 -0.84 9.88 2.24
CA PHE A 42 -0.40 11.27 2.17
C PHE A 42 -1.22 12.12 1.18
N LEU A 43 -1.60 11.55 0.03
CA LEU A 43 -2.45 12.21 -0.96
C LEU A 43 -3.83 12.55 -0.38
N VAL A 44 -4.46 11.59 0.30
CA VAL A 44 -5.77 11.82 0.93
C VAL A 44 -5.65 12.76 2.14
N ALA A 45 -4.61 12.63 2.96
CA ALA A 45 -4.33 13.53 4.09
C ALA A 45 -4.24 14.99 3.65
N THR A 46 -3.49 15.23 2.55
CA THR A 46 -3.32 16.55 1.95
C THR A 46 -4.66 17.07 1.41
N ALA A 47 -5.43 16.22 0.70
CA ALA A 47 -6.74 16.60 0.18
C ALA A 47 -7.75 16.93 1.28
N ALA A 48 -7.67 16.23 2.41
CA ALA A 48 -8.47 16.45 3.61
C ALA A 48 -8.01 17.65 4.45
N LYS A 49 -6.90 18.32 4.07
CA LYS A 49 -6.28 19.44 4.80
C LYS A 49 -5.97 19.10 6.26
N MET A 50 -5.51 17.87 6.50
CA MET A 50 -5.06 17.45 7.81
C MET A 50 -3.85 18.26 8.28
N ASP A 51 -3.76 18.49 9.59
CA ASP A 51 -2.52 19.00 10.17
C ASP A 51 -1.43 17.91 10.16
N ALA A 52 -0.18 18.31 10.47
CA ALA A 52 0.96 17.40 10.46
C ALA A 52 0.80 16.24 11.46
N ALA A 53 0.17 16.49 12.62
CA ALA A 53 -0.03 15.48 13.65
C ALA A 53 -1.06 14.43 13.23
N GLN A 54 -2.17 14.86 12.63
CA GLN A 54 -3.20 13.99 12.06
C GLN A 54 -2.64 13.16 10.91
N SER A 55 -1.92 13.79 9.97
CA SER A 55 -1.28 13.11 8.85
C SER A 55 -0.25 12.07 9.34
N ALA A 56 0.58 12.44 10.33
CA ALA A 56 1.53 11.51 10.92
C ALA A 56 0.82 10.31 11.58
N ALA A 57 -0.26 10.56 12.33
CA ALA A 57 -1.02 9.52 13.00
C ALA A 57 -1.63 8.50 12.01
N ILE A 58 -2.19 8.95 10.87
CA ILE A 58 -2.76 8.04 9.87
C ILE A 58 -1.71 7.31 9.05
N ILE A 59 -0.53 7.92 8.83
CA ILE A 59 0.62 7.27 8.20
C ILE A 59 1.13 6.13 9.10
N GLN A 60 1.28 6.39 10.40
CA GLN A 60 1.65 5.36 11.38
C GLN A 60 0.60 4.25 11.45
N ALA A 61 -0.69 4.61 11.54
CA ALA A 61 -1.79 3.66 11.48
C ALA A 61 -1.71 2.79 10.23
N GLY A 62 -1.46 3.39 9.06
CA GLY A 62 -1.31 2.69 7.78
C GLY A 62 -0.19 1.65 7.77
N LEU A 63 0.96 1.97 8.35
CA LEU A 63 2.06 1.01 8.52
C LEU A 63 1.67 -0.14 9.45
N LEU A 64 0.98 0.16 10.55
CA LEU A 64 0.52 -0.84 11.51
C LEU A 64 -0.44 -1.82 10.83
N VAL A 65 -1.49 -1.31 10.19
CA VAL A 65 -2.53 -2.15 9.58
C VAL A 65 -2.03 -2.88 8.34
N ALA A 66 -1.08 -2.33 7.56
CA ALA A 66 -0.42 -3.04 6.48
C ALA A 66 0.41 -4.23 6.99
N GLY A 67 1.13 -4.04 8.11
CA GLY A 67 1.86 -5.11 8.77
C GLY A 67 0.92 -6.19 9.34
N LEU A 68 -0.15 -5.78 10.01
CA LEU A 68 -1.17 -6.69 10.57
C LEU A 68 -1.93 -7.45 9.47
N GLY A 69 -2.28 -6.79 8.37
CA GLY A 69 -2.92 -7.40 7.20
C GLY A 69 -2.04 -8.44 6.54
N THR A 70 -0.75 -8.15 6.43
CA THR A 70 0.24 -9.10 5.90
C THR A 70 0.31 -10.33 6.82
N CYS A 71 0.33 -10.13 8.14
CA CYS A 71 0.29 -11.25 9.10
C CYS A 71 -1.01 -12.07 8.99
N LEU A 72 -2.16 -11.40 8.85
CA LEU A 72 -3.47 -12.02 8.68
C LEU A 72 -3.52 -12.86 7.41
N GLN A 73 -3.01 -12.35 6.28
CA GLN A 73 -3.00 -13.09 5.03
C GLN A 73 -2.03 -14.28 5.07
N LEU A 74 -0.89 -14.18 5.75
CA LEU A 74 0.10 -15.26 5.84
C LEU A 74 -0.37 -16.45 6.68
N TYR A 75 -1.04 -16.21 7.80
CA TYR A 75 -1.39 -17.27 8.76
C TYR A 75 -2.89 -17.58 8.79
N GLY A 76 -3.73 -16.60 8.47
CA GLY A 76 -5.18 -16.70 8.51
C GLY A 76 -5.73 -16.91 9.92
N VAL A 77 -6.98 -16.51 10.12
CA VAL A 77 -7.77 -16.81 11.31
C VAL A 77 -9.10 -17.38 10.83
N TRP A 78 -9.36 -18.64 11.16
CA TRP A 78 -10.59 -19.35 10.76
C TRP A 78 -10.78 -19.41 9.22
N LEU A 79 -11.80 -18.76 8.66
CA LEU A 79 -12.06 -18.64 7.22
C LEU A 79 -11.45 -17.38 6.58
N ILE A 80 -10.76 -16.55 7.37
CA ILE A 80 -10.26 -15.24 6.96
C ILE A 80 -8.74 -15.32 6.80
N GLY A 81 -8.23 -14.79 5.69
CA GLY A 81 -6.82 -14.87 5.29
C GLY A 81 -6.52 -16.06 4.39
N SER A 82 -5.74 -15.80 3.34
CA SER A 82 -5.43 -16.76 2.26
C SER A 82 -4.44 -17.86 2.66
N ARG A 83 -3.63 -17.64 3.70
CA ARG A 83 -2.44 -18.44 4.03
C ARG A 83 -1.37 -18.46 2.94
N LEU A 84 -1.42 -17.49 2.04
CA LEU A 84 -0.47 -17.32 0.94
C LEU A 84 0.58 -16.25 1.28
N PRO A 85 1.70 -16.19 0.55
CA PRO A 85 2.75 -15.17 0.66
C PRO A 85 2.29 -13.80 0.15
N MET A 86 1.10 -13.38 0.58
CA MET A 86 0.46 -12.14 0.19
C MET A 86 0.85 -11.05 1.16
N VAL A 87 1.35 -9.96 0.60
CA VAL A 87 1.64 -8.74 1.34
C VAL A 87 0.50 -7.76 1.08
N THR A 88 0.00 -7.11 2.12
CA THR A 88 -1.12 -6.18 2.03
C THR A 88 -0.63 -4.76 2.22
N GLY A 89 -1.19 -3.82 1.46
CA GLY A 89 -0.93 -2.40 1.63
C GLY A 89 -2.15 -1.57 1.32
N ILE A 90 -2.06 -0.25 1.49
CA ILE A 90 -3.12 0.69 1.18
C ILE A 90 -3.43 0.65 -0.31
N SER A 91 -4.71 0.49 -0.63
CA SER A 91 -5.19 0.41 -2.00
C SER A 91 -5.32 1.80 -2.63
N PHE A 92 -4.74 1.96 -3.81
CA PHE A 92 -4.91 3.18 -4.58
C PHE A 92 -6.29 3.31 -5.23
N THR A 93 -7.02 2.19 -5.38
CA THR A 93 -8.37 2.13 -5.97
C THR A 93 -9.33 3.13 -5.31
N TYR A 94 -9.10 3.44 -4.03
CA TYR A 94 -9.96 4.31 -3.24
C TYR A 94 -9.48 5.76 -3.18
N VAL A 95 -8.27 6.10 -3.64
CA VAL A 95 -7.67 7.42 -3.41
C VAL A 95 -8.52 8.54 -3.98
N ALA A 96 -8.92 8.45 -5.25
CA ALA A 96 -9.71 9.49 -5.90
C ALA A 96 -11.07 9.71 -5.20
N ALA A 97 -11.76 8.62 -4.85
CA ALA A 97 -13.03 8.69 -4.12
C ALA A 97 -12.84 9.23 -2.70
N ALA A 98 -11.82 8.76 -1.98
CA ALA A 98 -11.49 9.21 -0.63
C ALA A 98 -11.15 10.71 -0.58
N MET A 99 -10.37 11.21 -1.55
CA MET A 99 -10.06 12.64 -1.67
C MET A 99 -11.34 13.47 -1.86
N SER A 100 -12.22 13.05 -2.77
CA SER A 100 -13.49 13.72 -3.03
C SER A 100 -14.39 13.71 -1.79
N ILE A 101 -14.53 12.55 -1.15
CA ILE A 101 -15.38 12.40 0.04
C ILE A 101 -14.83 13.22 1.21
N ALA A 102 -13.51 13.20 1.42
CA ALA A 102 -12.87 13.99 2.47
C ALA A 102 -13.09 15.50 2.28
N GLN A 103 -13.14 15.99 1.04
CA GLN A 103 -13.34 17.40 0.72
C GLN A 103 -14.79 17.87 0.88
N HIS A 104 -15.77 16.98 0.64
CA HIS A 104 -17.19 17.35 0.61
C HIS A 104 -17.96 16.91 1.87
N GLN A 105 -17.73 15.70 2.37
CA GLN A 105 -18.40 15.12 3.53
C GLN A 105 -17.50 15.07 4.77
N GLY A 106 -16.18 15.22 4.61
CA GLY A 106 -15.20 15.16 5.70
C GLY A 106 -14.58 13.78 5.89
N TYR A 107 -13.49 13.75 6.65
CA TYR A 107 -12.70 12.52 6.82
C TYR A 107 -13.39 11.45 7.68
N GLY A 108 -14.29 11.85 8.59
CA GLY A 108 -15.12 10.92 9.36
C GLY A 108 -15.99 10.04 8.46
N ALA A 109 -16.50 10.60 7.36
CA ALA A 109 -17.28 9.88 6.34
C ALA A 109 -16.42 8.87 5.57
N VAL A 110 -15.16 9.22 5.26
CA VAL A 110 -14.19 8.28 4.67
C VAL A 110 -13.97 7.10 5.62
N ALA A 111 -13.62 7.37 6.89
CA ALA A 111 -13.37 6.31 7.86
C ALA A 111 -14.59 5.40 8.08
N GLY A 112 -15.80 5.96 8.18
CA GLY A 112 -17.03 5.18 8.30
C GLY A 112 -17.33 4.32 7.06
N ALA A 113 -17.10 4.86 5.86
CA ALA A 113 -17.26 4.14 4.60
C ALA A 113 -16.25 2.99 4.46
N VAL A 114 -15.00 3.18 4.91
CA VAL A 114 -13.97 2.13 4.98
C VAL A 114 -14.42 0.99 5.90
N VAL A 115 -14.90 1.31 7.10
CA VAL A 115 -15.34 0.29 8.07
C VAL A 115 -16.46 -0.56 7.49
N LEU A 116 -17.53 0.06 7.01
CA LEU A 116 -18.70 -0.67 6.52
C LEU A 116 -18.44 -1.35 5.17
N GLY A 117 -17.69 -0.70 4.28
CA GLY A 117 -17.33 -1.29 3.00
C GLY A 117 -16.42 -2.51 3.16
N GLY A 118 -15.46 -2.47 4.08
CA GLY A 118 -14.64 -3.64 4.40
C GLY A 118 -15.47 -4.83 4.93
N LEU A 119 -16.52 -4.58 5.72
CA LEU A 119 -17.43 -5.62 6.20
C LEU A 119 -18.23 -6.23 5.04
N LEU A 120 -18.62 -5.40 4.06
CA LEU A 120 -19.24 -5.87 2.83
C LEU A 120 -18.28 -6.75 2.03
N GLU A 121 -17.01 -6.39 1.93
CA GLU A 121 -15.99 -7.23 1.29
C GLU A 121 -15.76 -8.56 2.04
N VAL A 122 -15.83 -8.58 3.37
CA VAL A 122 -15.83 -9.85 4.13
C VAL A 122 -16.95 -10.76 3.65
N VAL A 123 -18.17 -10.23 3.49
CA VAL A 123 -19.31 -11.00 2.99
C VAL A 123 -19.06 -11.47 1.54
N LEU A 124 -18.51 -10.60 0.68
CA LEU A 124 -18.13 -10.98 -0.69
C LEU A 124 -17.11 -12.12 -0.69
N GLY A 125 -16.10 -12.08 0.18
CA GLY A 125 -15.08 -13.12 0.30
C GLY A 125 -15.64 -14.45 0.78
N LEU A 126 -16.45 -14.45 1.84
CA LEU A 126 -17.09 -15.66 2.37
C LEU A 126 -18.09 -16.28 1.36
N THR A 127 -18.65 -15.45 0.47
CA THR A 127 -19.58 -15.89 -0.59
C THR A 127 -18.92 -16.04 -1.96
N ALA A 128 -17.58 -15.92 -2.06
CA ALA A 128 -16.82 -15.93 -3.31
C ALA A 128 -17.15 -17.10 -4.23
N LYS A 129 -17.43 -18.29 -3.66
CA LYS A 129 -17.80 -19.49 -4.40
C LYS A 129 -19.02 -19.31 -5.33
N TYR A 130 -19.94 -18.40 -5.00
CA TYR A 130 -21.18 -18.21 -5.76
C TYR A 130 -21.03 -17.24 -6.93
N TRP A 131 -20.21 -16.20 -6.78
CA TRP A 131 -20.12 -15.12 -7.75
C TRP A 131 -18.83 -15.13 -8.58
N ARG A 132 -17.72 -15.70 -8.09
CA ARG A 132 -16.42 -15.65 -8.78
C ARG A 132 -16.45 -16.24 -10.19
N ARG A 133 -17.38 -17.16 -10.47
CA ARG A 133 -17.58 -17.74 -11.80
C ARG A 133 -17.96 -16.71 -12.87
N PHE A 134 -18.50 -15.58 -12.46
CA PHE A 134 -18.88 -14.47 -13.34
C PHE A 134 -17.72 -13.49 -13.60
N VAL A 135 -16.57 -13.69 -12.93
CA VAL A 135 -15.39 -12.84 -13.03
C VAL A 135 -14.27 -13.63 -13.69
N PRO A 136 -14.25 -13.73 -15.03
CA PRO A 136 -13.14 -14.38 -15.71
C PRO A 136 -11.85 -13.55 -15.55
N PRO A 137 -10.65 -14.14 -15.69
CA PRO A 137 -9.37 -13.45 -15.48
C PRO A 137 -9.20 -12.16 -16.29
N ILE A 138 -9.83 -12.06 -17.46
CA ILE A 138 -9.83 -10.84 -18.28
C ILE A 138 -10.50 -9.65 -17.56
N VAL A 139 -11.52 -9.88 -16.74
CA VAL A 139 -12.18 -8.82 -15.98
C VAL A 139 -11.25 -8.27 -14.90
N SER A 140 -10.57 -9.15 -14.15
CA SER A 140 -9.54 -8.73 -13.19
C SER A 140 -8.42 -7.94 -13.87
N ALA A 141 -7.94 -8.37 -15.03
CA ALA A 141 -6.91 -7.65 -15.77
C ALA A 141 -7.38 -6.25 -16.20
N ILE A 142 -8.60 -6.14 -16.74
CA ILE A 142 -9.18 -4.84 -17.14
C ILE A 142 -9.33 -3.93 -15.92
N VAL A 143 -9.80 -4.47 -14.79
CA VAL A 143 -9.93 -3.72 -13.52
C VAL A 143 -8.58 -3.14 -13.09
N VAL A 144 -7.55 -3.97 -12.98
CA VAL A 144 -6.20 -3.53 -12.56
C VAL A 144 -5.62 -2.50 -13.53
N THR A 145 -5.78 -2.72 -14.84
CA THR A 145 -5.34 -1.74 -15.86
C THR A 145 -6.10 -0.41 -15.75
N SER A 146 -7.41 -0.46 -15.47
CA SER A 146 -8.24 0.74 -15.34
C SER A 146 -7.88 1.54 -14.08
N ILE A 147 -7.55 0.85 -12.98
CA ILE A 147 -7.01 1.47 -11.76
C ILE A 147 -5.70 2.21 -12.11
N GLY A 148 -4.74 1.55 -12.77
CA GLY A 148 -3.50 2.20 -13.20
C GLY A 148 -3.71 3.47 -14.02
N PHE A 149 -4.56 3.42 -15.06
CA PHE A 149 -4.88 4.60 -15.86
C PHE A 149 -5.56 5.71 -15.06
N SER A 150 -6.45 5.37 -14.13
CA SER A 150 -7.10 6.39 -13.29
C SER A 150 -6.11 7.14 -12.40
N LEU A 151 -5.06 6.45 -11.95
CA LEU A 151 -4.05 6.99 -11.04
C LEU A 151 -2.99 7.84 -11.73
N LEU A 152 -2.85 7.73 -13.05
CA LEU A 152 -2.05 8.67 -13.83
C LEU A 152 -2.51 10.11 -13.62
N SER A 153 -3.82 10.34 -13.52
CA SER A 153 -4.37 11.68 -13.26
C SER A 153 -3.99 12.21 -11.87
N VAL A 154 -4.00 11.34 -10.86
CA VAL A 154 -3.60 11.66 -9.48
C VAL A 154 -2.09 11.93 -9.44
N GLY A 155 -1.29 11.09 -10.09
CA GLY A 155 0.15 11.27 -10.24
C GLY A 155 0.51 12.58 -10.95
N ALA A 156 -0.16 12.91 -12.05
CA ALA A 156 0.03 14.17 -12.77
C ALA A 156 -0.34 15.40 -11.93
N THR A 157 -1.43 15.34 -11.16
CA THR A 157 -1.82 16.41 -10.23
C THR A 157 -0.78 16.59 -9.12
N SER A 158 -0.30 15.49 -8.54
CA SER A 158 0.76 15.52 -7.52
C SER A 158 2.08 16.03 -8.11
N PHE A 159 2.42 15.66 -9.35
CA PHE A 159 3.60 16.12 -10.09
C PHE A 159 3.61 17.65 -10.28
N GLY A 160 2.43 18.24 -10.52
CA GLY A 160 2.27 19.69 -10.58
C GLY A 160 2.44 20.41 -9.24
N GLY A 161 2.51 19.70 -8.11
CA GLY A 161 2.57 20.27 -6.76
C GLY A 161 1.34 20.00 -5.89
N GLY A 162 0.35 19.26 -6.39
CA GLY A 162 -0.85 18.88 -5.66
C GLY A 162 -2.08 19.76 -5.94
N SER A 163 -3.27 19.21 -5.66
CA SER A 163 -4.53 19.91 -5.92
C SER A 163 -4.68 21.15 -5.04
N GLY A 164 -4.97 22.31 -5.64
CA GLY A 164 -5.14 23.58 -4.93
C GLY A 164 -3.84 24.27 -4.50
N ALA A 165 -2.67 23.79 -4.93
CA ALA A 165 -1.39 24.46 -4.67
C ALA A 165 -1.33 25.82 -5.38
N LYS A 166 -0.88 26.87 -4.66
CA LYS A 166 -0.72 28.23 -5.22
C LYS A 166 0.32 28.29 -6.33
N ASP A 167 1.32 27.43 -6.25
CA ASP A 167 2.43 27.27 -7.18
C ASP A 167 2.28 26.02 -8.04
N PHE A 168 1.04 25.58 -8.29
CA PHE A 168 0.75 24.46 -9.17
C PHE A 168 1.36 24.69 -10.56
N GLY A 169 2.08 23.69 -11.06
CA GLY A 169 2.77 23.77 -12.35
C GLY A 169 3.96 24.74 -12.38
N SER A 170 4.41 25.24 -11.22
CA SER A 170 5.64 26.05 -11.15
C SER A 170 6.84 25.25 -11.66
N TRP A 171 7.83 25.96 -12.23
CA TRP A 171 9.04 25.31 -12.75
C TRP A 171 9.74 24.49 -11.65
N GLN A 172 9.72 24.95 -10.39
CA GLN A 172 10.30 24.21 -9.26
C GLN A 172 9.62 22.85 -9.05
N ASN A 173 8.28 22.82 -9.06
CA ASN A 173 7.53 21.58 -8.85
C ASN A 173 7.71 20.63 -10.05
N LEU A 174 7.65 21.16 -11.27
CA LEU A 174 7.89 20.36 -12.47
C LEU A 174 9.31 19.80 -12.52
N THR A 175 10.32 20.58 -12.13
CA THR A 175 11.71 20.11 -12.03
C THR A 175 11.86 19.02 -10.97
N LEU A 176 11.26 19.19 -9.77
CA LEU A 176 11.32 18.17 -8.72
C LEU A 176 10.66 16.86 -9.13
N GLY A 177 9.45 16.93 -9.71
CA GLY A 177 8.76 15.75 -10.22
C GLY A 177 9.54 15.06 -11.33
N LEU A 178 10.11 15.83 -12.26
CA LEU A 178 10.91 15.30 -13.37
C LEU A 178 12.19 14.62 -12.86
N ILE A 179 12.91 15.23 -11.93
CA ILE A 179 14.10 14.65 -11.31
C ILE A 179 13.75 13.32 -10.63
N SER A 180 12.66 13.29 -9.85
CA SER A 180 12.21 12.06 -9.19
C SER A 180 11.87 10.97 -10.21
N LEU A 181 11.12 11.29 -11.27
CA LEU A 181 10.74 10.35 -12.32
C LEU A 181 11.96 9.82 -13.10
N VAL A 182 12.86 10.72 -13.50
CA VAL A 182 14.09 10.36 -14.22
C VAL A 182 14.99 9.50 -13.34
N ALA A 183 15.10 9.80 -12.04
CA ALA A 183 15.85 8.98 -11.10
C ALA A 183 15.25 7.58 -10.96
N CYS A 184 13.92 7.45 -10.86
CA CYS A 184 13.24 6.17 -10.87
C CYS A 184 13.56 5.36 -12.15
N LEU A 185 13.38 5.98 -13.33
CA LEU A 185 13.61 5.34 -14.62
C LEU A 185 15.07 4.95 -14.82
N ALA A 186 16.01 5.85 -14.51
CA ALA A 186 17.43 5.58 -14.60
C ALA A 186 17.81 4.38 -13.72
N PHE A 187 17.32 4.32 -12.48
CA PHE A 187 17.58 3.20 -11.60
C PHE A 187 16.95 1.90 -12.12
N GLN A 188 15.72 1.96 -12.63
CA GLN A 188 15.03 0.81 -13.22
C GLN A 188 15.77 0.22 -14.43
N LEU A 189 16.37 1.09 -15.25
CA LEU A 189 17.11 0.70 -16.46
C LEU A 189 18.52 0.17 -16.15
N LEU A 190 19.22 0.81 -15.19
CA LEU A 190 20.61 0.48 -14.87
C LEU A 190 20.74 -0.74 -13.93
N MET A 191 19.79 -0.93 -13.02
CA MET A 191 19.87 -1.99 -12.03
C MET A 191 19.42 -3.35 -12.57
N LYS A 192 19.99 -4.42 -12.00
CA LYS A 192 19.69 -5.81 -12.40
C LYS A 192 18.95 -6.57 -11.29
N GLY A 193 18.12 -7.53 -11.71
CA GLY A 193 17.41 -8.42 -10.81
C GLY A 193 16.45 -7.69 -9.86
N THR A 194 16.54 -8.03 -8.57
CA THR A 194 15.62 -7.56 -7.52
C THR A 194 15.76 -6.09 -7.17
N ALA A 195 16.95 -5.51 -7.41
CA ALA A 195 17.19 -4.11 -7.12
C ALA A 195 16.24 -3.19 -7.89
N LYS A 196 15.71 -3.61 -9.05
CA LYS A 196 14.71 -2.85 -9.81
C LYS A 196 13.48 -2.46 -8.97
N GLN A 197 13.06 -3.28 -8.02
CA GLN A 197 11.90 -2.97 -7.17
C GLN A 197 12.13 -1.81 -6.19
N LEU A 198 13.39 -1.37 -6.03
CA LEU A 198 13.75 -0.21 -5.22
C LEU A 198 13.82 1.08 -6.04
N SER A 199 13.49 1.05 -7.34
CA SER A 199 13.56 2.23 -8.22
C SER A 199 12.72 3.40 -7.72
N VAL A 200 11.50 3.12 -7.26
CA VAL A 200 10.60 4.13 -6.69
C VAL A 200 11.19 4.73 -5.41
N LEU A 201 11.70 3.89 -4.52
CA LEU A 201 12.36 4.36 -3.29
C LEU A 201 13.60 5.21 -3.59
N PHE A 202 14.40 4.80 -4.58
CA PHE A 202 15.57 5.55 -5.02
C PHE A 202 15.18 6.92 -5.58
N GLY A 203 14.19 6.97 -6.48
CA GLY A 203 13.72 8.24 -7.03
C GLY A 203 13.13 9.17 -5.98
N LEU A 204 12.44 8.62 -4.98
CA LEU A 204 11.94 9.37 -3.82
C LEU A 204 13.09 10.00 -3.04
N VAL A 205 14.13 9.24 -2.72
CA VAL A 205 15.31 9.73 -1.98
C VAL A 205 16.03 10.83 -2.76
N VAL A 206 16.28 10.61 -4.06
CA VAL A 206 16.95 11.61 -4.91
C VAL A 206 16.11 12.88 -5.01
N GLY A 207 14.81 12.76 -5.26
CA GLY A 207 13.91 13.91 -5.34
C GLY A 207 13.81 14.67 -4.02
N TYR A 208 13.78 13.96 -2.89
CA TYR A 208 13.76 14.58 -1.57
C TYR A 208 15.06 15.33 -1.27
N VAL A 209 16.22 14.74 -1.56
CA VAL A 209 17.52 15.43 -1.40
C VAL A 209 17.57 16.72 -2.20
N VAL A 210 17.12 16.70 -3.46
CA VAL A 210 17.06 17.92 -4.28
C VAL A 210 16.07 18.93 -3.70
N ALA A 211 14.92 18.50 -3.20
CA ALA A 211 13.95 19.38 -2.55
C ALA A 211 14.52 20.09 -1.31
N ILE A 212 15.38 19.42 -0.54
CA ILE A 212 16.09 20.04 0.60
C ILE A 212 16.94 21.21 0.11
N PHE A 213 17.74 21.01 -0.96
CA PHE A 213 18.57 22.08 -1.53
C PHE A 213 17.75 23.21 -2.16
N MET A 214 16.53 22.92 -2.63
CA MET A 214 15.60 23.91 -3.16
C MET A 214 14.78 24.64 -2.07
N GLY A 215 14.99 24.32 -0.78
CA GLY A 215 14.27 24.93 0.33
C GLY A 215 12.76 24.61 0.35
N LYS A 216 12.36 23.51 -0.27
CA LYS A 216 10.96 23.07 -0.41
C LYS A 216 10.53 22.09 0.68
N VAL A 217 11.43 21.74 1.59
CA VAL A 217 11.19 20.81 2.71
C VAL A 217 11.05 21.62 3.99
N ASP A 218 9.94 21.43 4.70
CA ASP A 218 9.78 21.97 6.04
C ASP A 218 10.22 20.94 7.09
N PHE A 219 11.19 21.32 7.92
CA PHE A 219 11.73 20.49 8.99
C PHE A 219 11.11 20.78 10.36
N SER A 220 10.15 21.72 10.44
CA SER A 220 9.55 22.15 11.69
C SER A 220 8.96 20.99 12.49
N GLY A 221 8.31 20.03 11.83
CA GLY A 221 7.69 18.86 12.47
C GLY A 221 8.67 17.83 13.02
N PHE A 222 9.98 17.94 12.73
CA PHE A 222 11.00 17.13 13.42
C PHE A 222 11.33 17.63 14.83
N THR A 223 10.87 18.83 15.18
CA THR A 223 11.09 19.43 16.49
C THR A 223 10.18 18.78 17.52
N ASN A 224 10.72 18.30 18.65
CA ASN A 224 9.99 17.62 19.72
C ASN A 224 9.32 16.28 19.32
N LEU A 225 9.82 15.58 18.29
CA LEU A 225 9.35 14.23 18.00
C LEU A 225 9.61 13.29 19.18
N GLN A 226 8.57 12.56 19.58
CA GLN A 226 8.72 11.47 20.52
C GLN A 226 9.51 10.32 19.86
N VAL A 227 10.31 9.61 20.67
CA VAL A 227 11.09 8.46 20.18
C VAL A 227 10.16 7.30 19.79
N VAL A 228 9.04 7.15 20.50
CA VAL A 228 8.02 6.12 20.27
C VAL A 228 6.64 6.75 20.40
N SER A 229 5.74 6.44 19.46
CA SER A 229 4.32 6.80 19.53
C SER A 229 3.47 5.57 19.20
N VAL A 230 2.29 5.45 19.80
CA VAL A 230 1.36 4.36 19.54
C VAL A 230 0.24 4.86 18.62
N PRO A 231 -0.04 4.18 17.49
CA PRO A 231 -1.20 4.51 16.66
C PRO A 231 -2.50 4.47 17.47
N HIS A 232 -3.26 5.56 17.45
CA HIS A 232 -4.48 5.69 18.24
C HIS A 232 -5.64 4.94 17.58
N PHE A 233 -6.43 4.26 18.41
CA PHE A 233 -7.68 3.64 17.97
C PHE A 233 -8.78 4.70 17.88
N MET A 234 -9.54 4.70 16.77
CA MET A 234 -10.58 5.70 16.45
C MET A 234 -10.10 7.15 16.60
N PRO A 235 -9.05 7.57 15.85
CA PRO A 235 -8.54 8.94 15.92
C PRO A 235 -9.53 9.97 15.36
N PHE A 236 -10.48 9.54 14.53
CA PHE A 236 -11.58 10.36 14.02
C PHE A 236 -12.91 9.80 14.46
N LYS A 237 -13.88 10.69 14.66
CA LYS A 237 -15.27 10.31 14.84
C LYS A 237 -15.78 9.68 13.54
N LEU A 238 -16.24 8.43 13.61
CA LEU A 238 -16.83 7.76 12.46
C LEU A 238 -18.16 8.41 12.10
N GLU A 239 -18.32 8.73 10.83
CA GLU A 239 -19.57 9.26 10.27
C GLU A 239 -20.04 8.34 9.15
N PHE A 240 -21.33 8.04 9.15
CA PHE A 240 -21.93 7.08 8.23
C PHE A 240 -22.73 7.81 7.17
N ASP A 241 -22.03 8.41 6.21
CA ASP A 241 -22.67 9.04 5.04
C ASP A 241 -23.10 7.95 4.02
N PRO A 242 -24.39 7.85 3.66
CA PRO A 242 -24.86 6.83 2.73
C PRO A 242 -24.20 6.90 1.35
N GLY A 243 -23.91 8.11 0.85
CA GLY A 243 -23.27 8.30 -0.45
C GLY A 243 -21.83 7.77 -0.47
N ALA A 244 -21.06 8.10 0.58
CA ALA A 244 -19.72 7.58 0.78
C ALA A 244 -19.71 6.06 0.93
N ILE A 245 -20.64 5.50 1.71
CA ILE A 245 -20.78 4.05 1.91
C ILE A 245 -21.08 3.34 0.58
N ILE A 246 -22.02 3.84 -0.21
CA ILE A 246 -22.36 3.26 -1.51
C ILE A 246 -21.16 3.34 -2.47
N SER A 247 -20.47 4.49 -2.50
CA SER A 247 -19.27 4.68 -3.32
C SER A 247 -18.18 3.67 -2.98
N PHE A 248 -17.85 3.53 -1.69
CA PHE A 248 -16.85 2.56 -1.24
C PHE A 248 -17.32 1.12 -1.44
N ALA A 249 -18.59 0.80 -1.19
CA ALA A 249 -19.13 -0.53 -1.42
C ALA A 249 -18.94 -1.00 -2.88
N LEU A 250 -19.12 -0.11 -3.85
CA LEU A 250 -18.85 -0.42 -5.26
C LEU A 250 -17.35 -0.64 -5.51
N LEU A 251 -16.48 0.19 -4.92
CA LEU A 251 -15.03 0.01 -5.02
C LEU A 251 -14.55 -1.27 -4.34
N TYR A 252 -15.21 -1.73 -3.28
CA TYR A 252 -14.93 -3.01 -2.64
C TYR A 252 -15.29 -4.21 -3.52
N VAL A 253 -16.31 -4.10 -4.38
CA VAL A 253 -16.55 -5.12 -5.43
C VAL A 253 -15.36 -5.17 -6.40
N VAL A 254 -14.85 -4.00 -6.79
CA VAL A 254 -13.65 -3.90 -7.66
C VAL A 254 -12.42 -4.48 -6.97
N SER A 255 -12.22 -4.18 -5.69
CA SER A 255 -11.15 -4.72 -4.85
C SER A 255 -11.24 -6.25 -4.74
N SER A 256 -12.43 -6.79 -4.50
CA SER A 256 -12.63 -8.25 -4.46
C SER A 256 -12.25 -8.94 -5.78
N VAL A 257 -12.47 -8.28 -6.92
CA VAL A 257 -12.06 -8.75 -8.25
C VAL A 257 -10.54 -8.63 -8.48
N GLU A 258 -9.93 -7.58 -7.96
CA GLU A 258 -8.47 -7.38 -7.91
C GLU A 258 -7.80 -8.47 -7.08
N VAL A 259 -8.23 -8.67 -5.82
CA VAL A 259 -7.69 -9.70 -4.91
C VAL A 259 -7.85 -11.11 -5.50
N LEU A 260 -8.93 -11.38 -6.22
CA LEU A 260 -9.10 -12.64 -6.95
C LEU A 260 -8.01 -12.84 -8.00
N GLY A 261 -7.74 -11.80 -8.80
CA GLY A 261 -6.70 -11.81 -9.84
C GLY A 261 -5.31 -11.95 -9.24
N ASP A 262 -5.03 -11.20 -8.18
CA ASP A 262 -3.76 -11.23 -7.44
C ASP A 262 -3.50 -12.58 -6.79
N THR A 263 -4.53 -13.20 -6.19
CA THR A 263 -4.43 -14.54 -5.62
C THR A 263 -4.07 -15.57 -6.69
N ALA A 264 -4.70 -15.48 -7.88
CA ALA A 264 -4.40 -16.35 -9.00
C ALA A 264 -3.00 -16.11 -9.57
N ALA A 265 -2.58 -14.85 -9.70
CA ALA A 265 -1.25 -14.48 -10.17
C ALA A 265 -0.18 -14.97 -9.20
N LEU A 266 -0.33 -14.73 -7.91
CA LEU A 266 0.62 -15.12 -6.86
C LEU A 266 0.81 -16.64 -6.80
N THR A 267 -0.29 -17.41 -6.81
CA THR A 267 -0.21 -18.88 -6.78
C THR A 267 0.40 -19.45 -8.05
N LYS A 268 0.11 -18.86 -9.23
CA LYS A 268 0.72 -19.26 -10.49
C LYS A 268 2.22 -18.96 -10.54
N VAL A 269 2.63 -17.73 -10.21
CA VAL A 269 4.05 -17.33 -10.32
C VAL A 269 4.90 -17.81 -9.15
N GLY A 270 4.33 -17.92 -7.96
CA GLY A 270 5.03 -18.29 -6.74
C GLY A 270 5.02 -19.77 -6.44
N LEU A 271 3.92 -20.48 -6.76
CA LEU A 271 3.68 -21.88 -6.35
C LEU A 271 3.39 -22.82 -7.52
N ASP A 272 3.41 -22.33 -8.76
CA ASP A 272 3.17 -23.09 -9.98
C ASP A 272 1.85 -23.89 -9.97
N ARG A 273 0.80 -23.32 -9.38
CA ARG A 273 -0.54 -23.92 -9.33
C ARG A 273 -1.66 -22.89 -9.33
N GLN A 274 -2.88 -23.36 -9.48
CA GLN A 274 -4.08 -22.54 -9.27
C GLN A 274 -4.39 -22.39 -7.77
N PRO A 275 -5.04 -21.29 -7.36
CA PRO A 275 -5.47 -21.10 -6.00
C PRO A 275 -6.65 -22.03 -5.68
N THR A 276 -6.71 -22.49 -4.44
CA THR A 276 -7.86 -23.24 -3.95
C THR A 276 -9.00 -22.29 -3.58
N ASP A 277 -10.23 -22.80 -3.56
CA ASP A 277 -11.42 -22.03 -3.19
C ASP A 277 -11.31 -21.39 -1.81
N LYS A 278 -10.69 -22.10 -0.86
CA LYS A 278 -10.46 -21.60 0.49
C LYS A 278 -9.45 -20.47 0.51
N GLU A 279 -8.39 -20.56 -0.30
CA GLU A 279 -7.38 -19.50 -0.40
C GLU A 279 -7.97 -18.24 -1.03
N THR A 280 -8.77 -18.35 -2.09
CA THR A 280 -9.42 -17.21 -2.72
C THR A 280 -10.47 -16.56 -1.81
N ALA A 281 -11.35 -17.37 -1.20
CA ALA A 281 -12.35 -16.84 -0.27
C ALA A 281 -11.70 -16.19 0.95
N GLY A 282 -10.66 -16.83 1.49
CA GLY A 282 -9.88 -16.30 2.61
C GLY A 282 -9.09 -15.05 2.24
N ALA A 283 -8.56 -14.94 1.02
CA ALA A 283 -7.88 -13.75 0.53
C ALA A 283 -8.80 -12.54 0.59
N ILE A 284 -9.97 -12.63 -0.07
CA ILE A 284 -10.94 -11.54 -0.16
C ILE A 284 -11.51 -11.20 1.22
N ALA A 285 -11.89 -12.22 2.01
CA ALA A 285 -12.41 -11.98 3.36
C ALA A 285 -11.35 -11.38 4.30
N GLY A 286 -10.08 -11.79 4.14
CA GLY A 286 -8.94 -11.21 4.85
C GLY A 286 -8.73 -9.76 4.51
N ASP A 287 -8.90 -9.42 3.24
CA ASP A 287 -8.79 -8.06 2.72
C ASP A 287 -9.85 -7.14 3.30
N GLY A 288 -11.12 -7.56 3.24
CA GLY A 288 -12.23 -6.82 3.83
C GLY A 288 -12.10 -6.63 5.33
N LEU A 289 -11.70 -7.67 6.07
CA LEU A 289 -11.56 -7.58 7.52
C LEU A 289 -10.47 -6.58 7.92
N ILE A 290 -9.28 -6.69 7.30
CA ILE A 290 -8.20 -5.76 7.65
C ILE A 290 -8.52 -4.34 7.18
N SER A 291 -9.22 -4.19 6.05
CA SER A 291 -9.76 -2.90 5.61
C SER A 291 -10.73 -2.30 6.63
N SER A 292 -11.65 -3.07 7.20
CA SER A 292 -12.52 -2.58 8.26
C SER A 292 -11.72 -2.15 9.50
N VAL A 293 -10.71 -2.94 9.90
CA VAL A 293 -9.82 -2.58 11.02
C VAL A 293 -9.06 -1.29 10.68
N SER A 294 -8.61 -1.12 9.45
CA SER A 294 -7.96 0.11 8.96
C SER A 294 -8.82 1.34 9.16
N GLY A 295 -10.11 1.25 8.80
CA GLY A 295 -11.06 2.33 9.02
C GLY A 295 -11.22 2.70 10.50
N LEU A 296 -11.10 1.74 11.42
CA LEU A 296 -11.11 2.01 12.87
C LEU A 296 -9.87 2.77 13.33
N PHE A 297 -8.73 2.60 12.68
CA PHE A 297 -7.53 3.43 12.90
C PHE A 297 -7.55 4.72 12.07
N GLY A 298 -8.65 5.02 11.38
CA GLY A 298 -8.77 6.20 10.52
C GLY A 298 -7.88 6.14 9.29
N CYS A 299 -7.53 4.94 8.79
CA CYS A 299 -6.73 4.77 7.60
C CYS A 299 -7.56 4.25 6.42
N LEU A 300 -6.96 4.25 5.24
CA LEU A 300 -7.60 3.87 3.98
C LEU A 300 -7.74 2.34 3.84
N PRO A 301 -8.58 1.85 2.92
CA PRO A 301 -8.72 0.42 2.66
C PRO A 301 -7.38 -0.21 2.25
N LEU A 302 -7.19 -1.47 2.62
CA LEU A 302 -6.08 -2.28 2.18
C LEU A 302 -6.49 -3.17 1.01
N THR A 303 -5.50 -3.59 0.24
CA THR A 303 -5.61 -4.65 -0.76
C THR A 303 -4.31 -5.47 -0.85
N SER A 304 -4.34 -6.56 -1.61
CA SER A 304 -3.14 -7.30 -2.00
C SER A 304 -2.21 -6.46 -2.87
N PHE A 305 -0.90 -6.52 -2.60
CA PHE A 305 0.07 -5.67 -3.30
C PHE A 305 0.65 -6.35 -4.53
N ALA A 306 0.20 -5.96 -5.73
CA ALA A 306 0.64 -6.53 -7.00
C ALA A 306 2.16 -6.39 -7.26
N GLN A 307 2.81 -5.33 -6.78
CA GLN A 307 4.27 -5.17 -6.86
C GLN A 307 5.01 -6.31 -6.14
N ASN A 308 4.46 -6.76 -5.02
CA ASN A 308 5.01 -7.88 -4.27
C ASN A 308 4.90 -9.19 -5.06
N ILE A 309 3.81 -9.39 -5.81
CA ILE A 309 3.64 -10.53 -6.72
C ILE A 309 4.70 -10.50 -7.82
N GLY A 310 4.97 -9.33 -8.39
CA GLY A 310 6.07 -9.13 -9.34
C GLY A 310 7.44 -9.47 -8.75
N LEU A 311 7.68 -9.11 -7.48
CA LEU A 311 8.89 -9.47 -6.77
C LEU A 311 9.00 -10.98 -6.52
N VAL A 312 7.91 -11.65 -6.14
CA VAL A 312 7.84 -13.11 -6.00
C VAL A 312 8.11 -13.81 -7.33
N ALA A 313 7.57 -13.30 -8.44
CA ALA A 313 7.81 -13.87 -9.77
C ALA A 313 9.31 -13.90 -10.14
N MET A 314 10.08 -12.87 -9.72
CA MET A 314 11.51 -12.78 -9.99
C MET A 314 12.38 -13.53 -8.98
N THR A 315 12.02 -13.50 -7.69
CA THR A 315 12.85 -14.04 -6.60
C THR A 315 12.51 -15.47 -6.22
N LYS A 316 11.28 -15.90 -6.49
CA LYS A 316 10.69 -17.13 -5.96
C LYS A 316 10.73 -17.22 -4.43
N VAL A 317 10.87 -16.10 -3.72
CA VAL A 317 10.80 -16.07 -2.25
C VAL A 317 9.32 -16.06 -1.86
N VAL A 318 8.82 -17.22 -1.42
CA VAL A 318 7.42 -17.42 -1.00
C VAL A 318 7.30 -17.88 0.44
N ASN A 319 8.43 -18.05 1.15
CA ASN A 319 8.41 -18.55 2.51
C ASN A 319 7.67 -17.58 3.46
N ARG A 320 6.69 -18.11 4.19
CA ARG A 320 5.81 -17.31 5.05
C ARG A 320 6.55 -16.64 6.21
N LYS A 321 7.55 -17.30 6.79
CA LYS A 321 8.35 -16.74 7.90
C LYS A 321 9.23 -15.57 7.44
N VAL A 322 9.69 -15.63 6.20
CA VAL A 322 10.48 -14.56 5.58
C VAL A 322 9.62 -13.33 5.38
N ILE A 323 8.45 -13.49 4.77
CA ILE A 323 7.52 -12.37 4.52
C ILE A 323 6.96 -11.83 5.84
N LEU A 324 6.72 -12.70 6.83
CA LEU A 324 6.34 -12.30 8.18
C LEU A 324 7.36 -11.32 8.79
N SER A 325 8.66 -11.54 8.58
CA SER A 325 9.68 -10.60 9.08
C SER A 325 9.49 -9.20 8.48
N GLY A 326 9.03 -9.10 7.23
CA GLY A 326 8.64 -7.84 6.62
C GLY A 326 7.40 -7.21 7.26
N GLY A 327 6.33 -7.99 7.44
CA GLY A 327 5.12 -7.53 8.13
C GLY A 327 5.42 -7.01 9.55
N LEU A 328 6.29 -7.69 10.30
CA LEU A 328 6.72 -7.25 11.62
C LEU A 328 7.57 -5.98 11.57
N ILE A 329 8.41 -5.79 10.55
CA ILE A 329 9.15 -4.53 10.35
C ILE A 329 8.19 -3.37 10.13
N LEU A 330 7.11 -3.55 9.36
CA LEU A 330 6.07 -2.53 9.18
C LEU A 330 5.36 -2.20 10.50
N VAL A 331 5.00 -3.22 11.28
CA VAL A 331 4.43 -3.01 12.62
C VAL A 331 5.41 -2.23 13.50
N LEU A 332 6.69 -2.58 13.52
CA LEU A 332 7.69 -1.85 14.31
C LEU A 332 7.88 -0.41 13.82
N ALA A 333 7.90 -0.20 12.50
CA ALA A 333 8.03 1.12 11.90
C ALA A 333 6.82 2.03 12.22
N SER A 334 5.64 1.45 12.45
CA SER A 334 4.45 2.22 12.86
C SER A 334 4.64 2.94 14.20
N PHE A 335 5.50 2.43 15.08
CA PHE A 335 5.79 3.03 16.38
C PHE A 335 6.82 4.14 16.33
N VAL A 336 7.41 4.43 15.15
CA VAL A 336 8.50 5.40 14.97
C VAL A 336 7.98 6.67 14.29
N PRO A 337 7.71 7.77 15.04
CA PRO A 337 7.13 9.00 14.47
C PRO A 337 7.98 9.63 13.36
N ALA A 338 9.30 9.51 13.47
CA ALA A 338 10.24 10.02 12.47
C ALA A 338 9.97 9.46 11.07
N VAL A 339 9.46 8.22 10.97
CA VAL A 339 9.09 7.64 9.67
C VAL A 339 7.94 8.43 9.04
N ALA A 340 6.90 8.72 9.81
CA ALA A 340 5.76 9.48 9.31
C ALA A 340 6.12 10.93 8.97
N GLU A 341 6.98 11.55 9.78
CA GLU A 341 7.38 12.94 9.59
C GLU A 341 8.23 13.16 8.33
N VAL A 342 9.10 12.20 7.98
CA VAL A 342 9.79 12.21 6.68
C VAL A 342 8.77 12.30 5.55
N PHE A 343 7.66 11.56 5.61
CA PHE A 343 6.64 11.62 4.57
C PHE A 343 5.82 12.91 4.59
N ASN A 344 5.53 13.47 5.76
CA ASN A 344 4.86 14.77 5.86
C ASN A 344 5.69 15.89 5.22
N SER A 345 7.01 15.85 5.39
CA SER A 345 7.92 16.85 4.85
C SER A 345 8.20 16.69 3.34
N LEU A 346 7.74 15.61 2.71
CA LEU A 346 7.95 15.36 1.28
C LEU A 346 7.09 16.30 0.42
N PRO A 347 7.70 17.05 -0.52
CA PRO A 347 6.92 17.79 -1.50
C PRO A 347 6.10 16.85 -2.37
N GLN A 348 4.83 17.20 -2.59
CA GLN A 348 3.92 16.46 -3.46
C GLN A 348 4.52 16.21 -4.85
N ALA A 349 5.24 17.17 -5.43
CA ALA A 349 5.90 17.02 -6.72
C ALA A 349 6.82 15.79 -6.82
N VAL A 350 7.58 15.49 -5.76
CA VAL A 350 8.48 14.32 -5.70
C VAL A 350 7.66 13.03 -5.70
N LEU A 351 6.61 12.97 -4.86
CA LEU A 351 5.69 11.83 -4.83
C LEU A 351 4.94 11.66 -6.16
N GLY A 352 4.61 12.74 -6.86
CA GLY A 352 4.01 12.71 -8.19
C GLY A 352 4.91 12.01 -9.22
N GLY A 353 6.20 12.35 -9.25
CA GLY A 353 7.18 11.67 -10.11
C GLY A 353 7.28 10.17 -9.82
N CYS A 354 7.29 9.79 -8.55
CA CYS A 354 7.25 8.39 -8.12
C CYS A 354 5.93 7.69 -8.49
N THR A 355 4.80 8.36 -8.33
CA THR A 355 3.46 7.83 -8.63
C THR A 355 3.29 7.58 -10.13
N ILE A 356 3.79 8.47 -10.99
CA ILE A 356 3.81 8.26 -12.44
C ILE A 356 4.65 7.04 -12.79
N MET A 357 5.82 6.83 -12.18
CA MET A 357 6.61 5.61 -12.41
C MET A 357 5.85 4.34 -12.03
N MET A 358 5.06 4.39 -10.96
CA MET A 358 4.34 3.22 -10.45
C MET A 358 3.14 2.82 -11.32
N PHE A 359 2.49 3.78 -11.97
CA PHE A 359 1.20 3.57 -12.66
C PHE A 359 1.19 3.94 -14.15
N GLY A 360 2.27 4.53 -14.67
CA GLY A 360 2.39 5.03 -16.04
C GLY A 360 3.22 4.22 -16.99
#